data_AF-A0A936A263-F1
#
_entry.id   AF-A0A936A263-F1
#
_cell.length_a   1.000
_cell.length_b   1.000
_cell.length_c   1.000
_cell.angle_alpha   90.00
_cell.angle_beta   90.00
_cell.angle_gamma   90.00
#
_symmetry.space_group_name_H-M   'P 1'
#
loop_
_entity.id
_entity.type
_entity.pdbx_description
1 polymer ?
#
loop_
_entity_poly.entity_id
_entity_poly.type
_entity_poly.pdbx_seq_one_letter_code
_entity_poly.pdbx_strand_id
1 'polypeptide(L)'
;MHLRNLLALCLLLICAGNVSAACSDTLRGNSSKFAITITDGGCEFEAAMIFAAPYKEVEGGLESLEPLPAVPFEAECEFEQGVEIRCKSGGTTPLAGTRYKATEDTNPICGGDRGLRYTCVDGCKGGAPPYLYWEPYEC
;
A
#
# COMPACT_ATOMS: atom_id res chain seq x y z
N MET A 1 32.01 50.33 -22.61
CA MET A 1 31.41 49.26 -23.43
C MET A 1 31.79 47.92 -22.83
N HIS A 2 30.75 47.13 -22.59
CA HIS A 2 30.74 45.68 -22.45
C HIS A 2 31.36 45.01 -21.23
N LEU A 3 30.51 44.16 -20.64
CA LEU A 3 30.86 42.85 -20.11
C LEU A 3 31.18 42.71 -18.61
N ARG A 4 30.49 43.41 -17.71
CA ARG A 4 30.52 43.07 -16.26
C ARG A 4 29.17 42.88 -15.56
N ASN A 5 28.04 43.09 -16.25
CA ASN A 5 26.69 42.98 -15.66
C ASN A 5 25.84 41.83 -16.24
N LEU A 6 26.47 40.75 -16.73
CA LEU A 6 25.77 39.64 -17.41
C LEU A 6 26.06 38.27 -16.77
N LEU A 7 26.54 38.25 -15.53
CA LEU A 7 26.85 37.01 -14.79
C LEU A 7 26.00 36.79 -13.53
N ALA A 8 24.92 37.58 -13.36
CA ALA A 8 23.97 37.42 -12.25
C ALA A 8 22.63 36.80 -12.69
N LEU A 9 22.52 36.31 -13.92
CA LEU A 9 21.25 35.81 -14.49
C LEU A 9 21.28 34.32 -14.88
N CYS A 10 22.30 33.56 -14.47
CA CYS A 10 22.47 32.15 -14.86
C CYS A 10 22.57 31.16 -13.69
N LEU A 11 22.26 31.57 -12.45
CA LEU A 11 22.30 30.69 -11.28
C LEU A 11 20.94 30.53 -10.57
N LEU A 12 19.84 30.65 -11.32
CA LEU A 12 18.48 30.36 -10.86
C LEU A 12 17.82 29.19 -11.63
N LEU A 13 18.62 28.39 -12.34
CA LEU A 13 18.15 27.33 -13.24
C LEU A 13 18.79 25.96 -12.94
N ILE A 14 19.09 25.69 -11.67
CA ILE A 14 19.47 24.35 -11.18
C ILE A 14 18.63 23.97 -9.97
N CYS A 15 17.33 24.17 -10.08
CA CYS A 15 16.36 23.31 -9.41
C CYS A 15 15.56 22.59 -10.51
N ALA A 16 16.27 21.89 -11.40
CA ALA A 16 15.71 20.67 -11.95
C ALA A 16 15.57 19.72 -10.76
N GLY A 17 14.50 19.92 -9.99
CA GLY A 17 14.07 18.95 -9.01
C GLY A 17 14.01 17.64 -9.76
N ASN A 18 14.82 16.69 -9.32
CA ASN A 18 14.50 15.30 -9.53
C ASN A 18 13.12 15.14 -8.92
N VAL A 19 12.07 15.33 -9.73
CA VAL A 19 10.78 14.73 -9.48
C VAL A 19 11.07 13.26 -9.68
N SER A 20 11.68 12.64 -8.65
CA SER A 20 11.53 11.23 -8.44
C SER A 20 10.03 11.07 -8.42
N ALA A 21 9.46 10.51 -9.49
CA ALA A 21 8.12 9.95 -9.39
C ALA A 21 8.18 9.09 -8.13
N ALA A 22 7.52 9.54 -7.06
CA ALA A 22 7.52 8.80 -5.81
C ALA A 22 6.90 7.46 -6.18
N CYS A 23 7.72 6.40 -6.13
CA CYS A 23 7.22 5.06 -6.32
C CYS A 23 6.13 4.88 -5.28
N SER A 24 4.88 4.74 -5.74
CA SER A 24 3.78 4.47 -4.83
C SER A 24 3.96 3.05 -4.33
N ASP A 25 4.21 2.91 -3.04
CA ASP A 25 4.27 1.61 -2.41
C ASP A 25 2.84 1.10 -2.26
N THR A 26 2.56 -0.06 -2.86
CA THR A 26 1.22 -0.66 -2.84
C THR A 26 1.27 -2.00 -2.15
N LEU A 27 0.54 -2.15 -1.05
CA LEU A 27 0.36 -3.42 -0.34
C LEU A 27 -1.00 -4.02 -0.72
N ARG A 28 -1.04 -5.30 -1.08
CA ARG A 28 -2.28 -5.98 -1.48
C ARG A 28 -2.52 -7.28 -0.75
N GLY A 29 -3.78 -7.67 -0.62
CA GLY A 29 -4.15 -9.03 -0.25
C GLY A 29 -5.59 -9.38 -0.57
N ASN A 30 -5.84 -10.67 -0.71
CA ASN A 30 -7.16 -11.21 -1.04
C ASN A 30 -7.61 -12.19 0.03
N SER A 31 -8.89 -12.14 0.41
CA SER A 31 -9.53 -13.17 1.25
C SER A 31 -10.47 -14.04 0.41
N SER A 32 -11.55 -14.54 0.99
CA SER A 32 -12.68 -15.12 0.25
C SER A 32 -13.84 -14.13 0.08
N LYS A 33 -13.69 -12.89 0.57
CA LYS A 33 -14.77 -11.88 0.60
C LYS A 33 -14.33 -10.50 0.11
N PHE A 34 -13.04 -10.19 0.22
CA PHE A 34 -12.50 -8.87 -0.05
C PHE A 34 -11.16 -8.97 -0.79
N ALA A 35 -10.95 -8.01 -1.69
CA ALA A 35 -9.62 -7.60 -2.13
C ALA A 35 -9.28 -6.30 -1.39
N ILE A 36 -8.11 -6.27 -0.76
CA ILE A 36 -7.58 -5.13 -0.03
C ILE A 36 -6.40 -4.56 -0.79
N THR A 37 -6.38 -3.24 -0.94
CA THR A 37 -5.24 -2.48 -1.44
C THR A 37 -4.93 -1.38 -0.44
N ILE A 38 -3.67 -1.24 -0.05
CA ILE A 38 -3.17 -0.13 0.77
C ILE A 38 -2.13 0.60 -0.05
N THR A 39 -2.36 1.87 -0.33
CA THR A 39 -1.47 2.66 -1.22
C THR A 39 -1.61 4.14 -0.89
N ASP A 40 -0.52 4.88 -1.03
CA ASP A 40 -0.52 6.34 -1.03
C ASP A 40 -0.84 6.94 -2.42
N GLY A 41 -1.03 6.11 -3.44
CA GLY A 41 -1.24 6.54 -4.82
C GLY A 41 -0.09 7.39 -5.37
N GLY A 42 1.07 7.36 -4.70
CA GLY A 42 2.22 8.22 -4.95
C GLY A 42 1.91 9.65 -4.53
N CYS A 43 1.38 10.44 -5.46
CA CYS A 43 1.01 11.84 -5.23
C CYS A 43 -0.51 12.07 -5.21
N GLU A 44 -1.32 11.01 -5.34
CA GLU A 44 -2.77 11.13 -5.41
C GLU A 44 -3.40 11.38 -4.03
N PHE A 45 -2.84 10.79 -2.97
CA PHE A 45 -3.36 10.92 -1.61
C PHE A 45 -2.33 11.57 -0.69
N GLU A 46 -2.82 12.32 0.31
CA GLU A 46 -1.96 12.94 1.33
C GLU A 46 -1.41 11.92 2.35
N ALA A 47 -1.95 10.70 2.35
CA ALA A 47 -1.56 9.59 3.21
C ALA A 47 -1.85 8.25 2.53
N ALA A 48 -1.28 7.16 3.05
CA ALA A 48 -1.66 5.81 2.64
C ALA A 48 -3.14 5.56 2.95
N MET A 49 -3.87 5.01 1.98
CA MET A 49 -5.31 4.73 2.03
C MET A 49 -5.57 3.24 1.94
N ILE A 50 -6.55 2.75 2.69
CA ILE A 50 -7.09 1.40 2.62
C ILE A 50 -8.30 1.42 1.68
N PHE A 51 -8.22 0.63 0.61
CA PHE A 51 -9.30 0.33 -0.30
C PHE A 51 -9.75 -1.12 -0.09
N ALA A 52 -11.06 -1.32 0.08
CA ALA A 52 -11.64 -2.64 0.23
C ALA A 52 -12.70 -2.86 -0.84
N ALA A 53 -12.45 -3.81 -1.72
CA ALA A 53 -13.37 -4.23 -2.77
C ALA A 53 -14.01 -5.56 -2.38
N PRO A 54 -15.29 -5.57 -1.94
CA PRO A 54 -16.00 -6.81 -1.65
C PRO A 54 -16.35 -7.55 -2.95
N TYR A 55 -16.46 -8.87 -2.83
CA TYR A 55 -17.01 -9.72 -3.88
C TYR A 55 -17.83 -10.86 -3.26
N LYS A 56 -18.66 -11.50 -4.09
CA LYS A 56 -19.42 -12.69 -3.72
C LYS A 56 -19.16 -13.80 -4.74
N GLU A 57 -19.18 -15.04 -4.27
CA GLU A 57 -19.19 -16.21 -5.15
C GLU A 57 -20.54 -16.31 -5.84
N VAL A 58 -20.51 -16.51 -7.16
CA VAL A 58 -21.67 -16.78 -8.00
C VAL A 58 -21.40 -17.99 -8.88
N GLU A 59 -22.44 -18.55 -9.49
CA GLU A 59 -22.26 -19.62 -10.47
C GLU A 59 -21.38 -19.11 -11.63
N GLY A 60 -20.21 -19.74 -11.81
CA GLY A 60 -19.24 -19.35 -12.84
C GLY A 60 -18.13 -18.40 -12.39
N GLY A 61 -18.04 -17.98 -11.12
CA GLY A 61 -16.88 -17.25 -10.61
C GLY A 61 -17.16 -16.28 -9.46
N LEU A 62 -16.44 -15.15 -9.47
CA LEU A 62 -16.59 -14.06 -8.50
C LEU A 62 -17.28 -12.87 -9.15
N GLU A 63 -18.26 -12.30 -8.46
CA GLU A 63 -18.91 -11.04 -8.83
C GLU A 63 -18.41 -9.93 -7.89
N SER A 64 -17.74 -8.93 -8.45
CA SER A 64 -17.34 -7.73 -7.70
C SER A 64 -18.56 -6.93 -7.28
N LEU A 65 -18.55 -6.47 -6.03
CA LEU A 65 -19.55 -5.58 -5.46
C LEU A 65 -19.03 -4.14 -5.44
N GLU A 66 -19.89 -3.20 -5.03
CA GLU A 66 -19.50 -1.80 -4.85
C GLU A 66 -18.38 -1.68 -3.81
N PRO A 67 -17.26 -1.00 -4.13
CA PRO A 67 -16.17 -0.79 -3.18
C PRO A 67 -16.62 -0.05 -1.93
N LEU A 68 -16.03 -0.38 -0.79
CA LEU A 68 -16.20 0.39 0.43
C LEU A 68 -15.51 1.76 0.30
N PRO A 69 -15.98 2.80 1.01
CA PRO A 69 -15.29 4.07 1.08
C PRO A 69 -13.82 3.89 1.47
N ALA A 70 -12.91 4.59 0.79
CA ALA A 70 -11.50 4.56 1.13
C ALA A 70 -11.28 5.20 2.51
N VAL A 71 -10.43 4.57 3.33
CA VAL A 71 -10.14 5.03 4.69
C VAL A 71 -8.65 5.27 4.85
N PRO A 72 -8.19 6.39 5.45
CA PRO A 72 -6.77 6.59 5.73
C PRO A 72 -6.22 5.45 6.60
N PHE A 73 -5.08 4.90 6.22
CA PHE A 73 -4.47 3.77 6.92
C PHE A 73 -4.28 4.07 8.40
N GLU A 74 -3.70 5.22 8.75
CA GLU A 74 -3.44 5.62 10.14
C GLU A 74 -4.71 5.86 10.97
N ALA A 75 -5.86 6.06 10.32
CA ALA A 75 -7.13 6.16 11.01
C ALA A 75 -7.52 4.81 11.65
N GLU A 76 -7.17 3.68 11.02
CA GLU A 76 -7.57 2.34 11.46
C GLU A 76 -6.42 1.44 11.89
N CYS A 77 -5.25 1.59 11.32
CA CYS A 77 -4.10 0.72 11.49
C CYS A 77 -2.81 1.50 11.75
N GLU A 78 -1.79 0.81 12.23
CA GLU A 78 -0.45 1.34 12.47
C GLU A 78 0.61 0.32 12.03
N PHE A 79 1.73 0.83 11.51
CA PHE A 79 2.93 0.05 11.29
C PHE A 79 3.79 0.09 12.55
N GLU A 80 4.01 -1.05 13.20
CA GLU A 80 4.97 -1.16 14.29
C GLU A 80 6.33 -1.58 13.73
N GLN A 81 7.26 -0.62 13.70
CA GLN A 81 8.67 -0.84 13.32
C GLN A 81 8.87 -1.53 11.95
N GLY A 82 7.89 -1.42 11.05
CA GLY A 82 7.94 -2.06 9.72
C GLY A 82 7.88 -3.59 9.73
N VAL A 83 7.60 -4.22 10.89
CA VAL A 83 7.54 -5.69 11.03
C VAL A 83 6.16 -6.18 11.42
N GLU A 84 5.26 -5.27 11.81
CA GLU A 84 3.91 -5.62 12.19
C GLU A 84 2.92 -4.55 11.73
N ILE A 85 1.71 -4.99 11.39
CA ILE A 85 0.54 -4.13 11.17
C ILE A 85 -0.47 -4.46 12.26
N ARG A 86 -0.90 -3.46 13.03
CA ARG A 86 -2.00 -3.60 13.99
C ARG A 86 -3.16 -2.72 13.56
N CYS A 87 -4.36 -3.28 13.55
CA CYS A 87 -5.57 -2.54 13.25
C CYS A 87 -6.51 -2.49 14.46
N LYS A 88 -7.08 -1.32 14.70
CA LYS A 88 -8.01 -1.04 15.79
C LYS A 88 -9.26 -1.90 15.63
N SER A 89 -9.77 -2.47 16.71
CA SER A 89 -10.95 -3.34 16.69
C SER A 89 -12.25 -2.64 16.29
N GLY A 90 -12.32 -1.32 16.46
CA GLY A 90 -13.46 -0.47 16.06
C GLY A 90 -13.35 0.12 14.66
N GLY A 91 -12.44 -0.38 13.82
CA GLY A 91 -12.31 0.04 12.42
C GLY A 91 -13.55 -0.29 11.59
N THR A 92 -13.67 0.38 10.46
CA THR A 92 -14.76 0.20 9.48
C THR A 92 -14.35 -0.65 8.28
N THR A 93 -13.05 -0.87 8.07
CA THR A 93 -12.54 -1.75 7.02
C THR A 93 -12.53 -3.22 7.46
N PRO A 94 -12.44 -4.17 6.50
CA PRO A 94 -12.26 -5.59 6.83
C PRO A 94 -10.98 -5.90 7.62
N LEU A 95 -10.04 -4.96 7.75
CA LEU A 95 -8.84 -5.12 8.56
C LEU A 95 -9.08 -4.82 10.05
N ALA A 96 -10.27 -4.34 10.46
CA ALA A 96 -10.56 -4.01 11.84
C ALA A 96 -10.23 -5.17 12.81
N GLY A 97 -9.46 -4.87 13.85
CA GLY A 97 -9.06 -5.82 14.89
C GLY A 97 -8.03 -6.87 14.46
N THR A 98 -7.46 -6.75 13.26
CA THR A 98 -6.45 -7.69 12.77
C THR A 98 -5.04 -7.32 13.22
N ARG A 99 -4.17 -8.33 13.23
CA ARG A 99 -2.72 -8.17 13.44
C ARG A 99 -1.98 -9.00 12.40
N TYR A 100 -1.02 -8.40 11.71
CA TYR A 100 -0.16 -9.08 10.75
C TYR A 100 1.30 -8.94 11.12
N LYS A 101 2.09 -9.99 10.94
CA LYS A 101 3.54 -9.97 11.11
C LYS A 101 4.26 -10.16 9.78
N ALA A 102 5.32 -9.41 9.57
CA ALA A 102 6.27 -9.63 8.50
C ALA A 102 6.84 -11.05 8.60
N THR A 103 6.82 -11.75 7.49
CA THR A 103 7.34 -13.10 7.31
C THR A 103 8.06 -13.15 5.97
N GLU A 104 9.11 -13.96 5.87
CA GLU A 104 9.66 -14.29 4.56
C GLU A 104 8.56 -14.96 3.74
N ASP A 105 8.40 -14.48 2.52
CA ASP A 105 7.65 -15.23 1.54
C ASP A 105 8.53 -16.34 0.94
N THR A 106 7.87 -17.38 0.48
CA THR A 106 8.50 -18.48 -0.26
C THR A 106 8.73 -18.12 -1.72
N ASN A 107 8.01 -17.12 -2.25
CA ASN A 107 8.16 -16.66 -3.62
C ASN A 107 9.27 -15.60 -3.71
N PRO A 108 10.25 -15.77 -4.63
CA PRO A 108 11.27 -14.76 -4.85
C PRO A 108 10.66 -13.50 -5.45
N ILE A 109 11.15 -12.33 -5.03
CA ILE A 109 10.88 -11.08 -5.72
C ILE A 109 11.78 -10.95 -6.95
N CYS A 110 11.43 -10.01 -7.83
CA CYS A 110 12.29 -9.57 -8.93
C CYS A 110 13.73 -9.32 -8.43
N GLY A 111 14.68 -10.18 -8.81
CA GLY A 111 16.08 -10.12 -8.35
C GLY A 111 16.56 -11.34 -7.57
N GLY A 112 15.65 -12.27 -7.21
CA GLY A 112 16.00 -13.57 -6.62
C GLY A 112 16.08 -13.58 -5.08
N ASP A 113 15.92 -12.43 -4.43
CA ASP A 113 15.76 -12.34 -2.99
C ASP A 113 14.38 -12.85 -2.56
N ARG A 114 14.25 -13.37 -1.33
CA ARG A 114 12.94 -13.70 -0.76
C ARG A 114 12.22 -12.39 -0.43
N GLY A 115 11.02 -12.21 -0.96
CA GLY A 115 10.23 -11.04 -0.61
C GLY A 115 9.66 -11.12 0.81
N LEU A 116 9.13 -9.98 1.25
CA LEU A 116 8.50 -9.83 2.55
C LEU A 116 6.98 -9.81 2.36
N ARG A 117 6.28 -10.65 3.12
CA ARG A 117 4.82 -10.64 3.21
C ARG A 117 4.38 -10.46 4.65
N TYR A 118 3.28 -9.77 4.87
CA TYR A 118 2.62 -9.65 6.16
C TYR A 118 1.60 -10.78 6.30
N THR A 119 1.87 -11.74 7.18
CA THR A 119 0.98 -12.86 7.50
C THR A 119 0.08 -12.50 8.66
N CYS A 120 -1.22 -12.73 8.52
CA CYS A 120 -2.15 -12.52 9.60
C CYS A 120 -1.88 -13.50 10.76
N VAL A 121 -1.74 -12.96 11.96
CA VAL A 121 -1.51 -13.71 13.20
C VAL A 121 -2.67 -13.58 14.19
N ASP A 122 -3.60 -12.64 13.98
CA ASP A 122 -4.75 -12.43 14.86
C ASP A 122 -5.90 -11.70 14.13
N GLY A 123 -7.14 -11.91 14.56
CA GLY A 123 -8.31 -11.15 14.12
C GLY A 123 -8.85 -11.40 12.70
N CYS A 124 -8.18 -12.15 11.81
CA CYS A 124 -8.61 -12.28 10.41
C CYS A 124 -9.84 -13.16 10.12
N LYS A 125 -10.56 -13.60 11.15
CA LYS A 125 -11.76 -14.45 11.00
C LYS A 125 -12.96 -13.70 10.38
N GLY A 126 -12.85 -12.40 10.13
CA GLY A 126 -13.89 -11.52 9.55
C GLY A 126 -13.88 -11.36 8.03
N GLY A 127 -12.99 -12.04 7.30
CA GLY A 127 -12.83 -11.83 5.85
C GLY A 127 -11.69 -10.87 5.49
N ALA A 128 -10.83 -10.53 6.46
CA ALA A 128 -9.54 -9.93 6.17
C ALA A 128 -8.66 -10.92 5.37
N PRO A 129 -7.78 -10.44 4.47
CA PRO A 129 -6.81 -11.30 3.80
C PRO A 129 -5.93 -12.06 4.82
N PRO A 130 -5.59 -13.33 4.57
CA PRO A 130 -4.61 -14.04 5.40
C PRO A 130 -3.19 -13.50 5.20
N TYR A 131 -2.92 -12.86 4.05
CA TYR A 131 -1.62 -12.30 3.69
C TYR A 131 -1.78 -10.93 3.03
N LEU A 132 -0.83 -10.03 3.28
CA LEU A 132 -0.63 -8.80 2.53
C LEU A 132 0.81 -8.77 1.96
N TYR A 133 1.01 -8.30 0.73
CA TYR A 133 2.31 -8.29 0.04
C TYR A 133 2.51 -7.00 -0.77
N TRP A 134 3.76 -6.56 -0.94
CA TRP A 134 4.11 -5.33 -1.66
C TRP A 134 4.17 -5.55 -3.18
N GLU A 135 3.54 -4.69 -3.99
CA GLU A 135 3.68 -4.67 -5.45
C GLU A 135 4.88 -3.80 -5.91
N PRO A 136 5.58 -4.17 -7.00
CA PRO A 136 5.44 -5.42 -7.76
C PRO A 136 6.12 -6.58 -7.03
N TYR A 137 5.31 -7.54 -6.58
CA TYR A 137 5.79 -8.70 -5.85
C TYR A 137 6.32 -9.78 -6.81
N GLU A 138 5.77 -9.81 -8.03
CA GLU A 138 6.01 -10.85 -9.01
C GLU A 138 6.82 -10.32 -10.20
N CYS A 139 7.91 -11.04 -10.48
CA CYS A 139 8.45 -11.30 -11.80
C CYS A 139 8.17 -12.78 -12.11
#